data_AF-A0A221R7Q5-F1
#
_entry.id   AF-A0A221R7Q5-F1
#
_cell.length_a   1.000
_cell.length_b   1.000
_cell.length_c   1.000
_cell.angle_alpha   90.00
_cell.angle_beta   90.00
_cell.angle_gamma   90.00
#
_symmetry.space_group_name_H-M   'P 1'
#
loop_
_entity.id
_entity.type
_entity.pdbx_description
1 polymer ?
#
loop_
_entity_poly.entity_id
_entity_poly.type
_entity_poly.pdbx_seq_one_letter_code
_entity_poly.pdbx_strand_id
1 'polypeptide(L)'
;MRKAFLVVAALMAADVIAQLYLAGVGAFNVGGRGDGLEDGFAVHAMNGRVVMPALALALILFAALARAGRGTIWLAIVILLFVAFVQAFAILIPLMLTGSTIDRMSVGAVWAAAGHPITGLALIAISIVVLVRAYRLVRRGGLREVARPTQAARAS
;
A
#
# COMPACT_ATOMS: atom_id res chain seq x y z
N MET A 1 12.93 -7.91 15.04
CA MET A 1 11.76 -7.62 14.16
C MET A 1 11.51 -6.15 13.85
N ARG A 2 11.87 -5.18 14.71
CA ARG A 2 11.58 -3.74 14.44
C ARG A 2 12.20 -3.20 13.15
N LYS A 3 13.46 -3.56 12.85
CA LYS A 3 14.14 -3.17 11.61
C LYS A 3 13.45 -3.79 10.37
N ALA A 4 13.09 -5.07 10.44
CA ALA A 4 12.36 -5.73 9.35
C ALA A 4 10.98 -5.07 9.11
N PHE A 5 10.24 -4.74 10.18
CA PHE A 5 9.00 -3.97 10.03
C PHE A 5 9.20 -2.60 9.39
N LEU A 6 10.27 -1.88 9.74
CA LEU A 6 10.62 -0.62 9.08
C LEU A 6 10.89 -0.81 7.58
N VAL A 7 11.65 -1.84 7.20
CA VAL A 7 11.92 -2.16 5.79
C VAL A 7 10.62 -2.45 5.04
N VAL A 8 9.76 -3.32 5.57
CA VAL A 8 8.48 -3.66 4.93
C VAL A 8 7.55 -2.43 4.85
N ALA A 9 7.52 -1.57 5.87
CA ALA A 9 6.75 -0.33 5.82
C ALA A 9 7.27 0.66 4.77
N ALA A 10 8.60 0.72 4.58
CA ALA A 10 9.21 1.54 3.54
C ALA A 10 8.89 0.99 2.14
N LEU A 11 8.98 -0.33 1.97
CA LEU A 11 8.59 -1.00 0.73
C LEU A 11 7.12 -0.74 0.41
N MET A 12 6.21 -0.87 1.38
CA MET A 12 4.78 -0.58 1.16
C MET A 12 4.56 0.87 0.72
N ALA A 13 5.19 1.84 1.39
CA ALA A 13 5.04 3.24 1.02
C ALA A 13 5.59 3.53 -0.39
N ALA A 14 6.75 2.95 -0.73
CA ALA A 14 7.33 3.07 -2.06
C ALA A 14 6.47 2.41 -3.13
N ASP A 15 5.94 1.21 -2.85
CA ASP A 15 5.09 0.44 -3.76
C ASP A 15 3.78 1.17 -4.07
N VAL A 16 3.13 1.78 -3.07
CA VAL A 16 1.90 2.56 -3.31
C VAL A 16 2.18 3.81 -4.16
N ILE A 17 3.34 4.46 -3.98
CA ILE A 17 3.76 5.59 -4.83
C ILE A 17 4.04 5.10 -6.25
N ALA A 18 4.75 3.98 -6.39
CA ALA A 18 4.99 3.34 -7.68
C ALA A 18 3.68 2.96 -8.37
N GLN A 19 2.68 2.47 -7.62
CA GLN A 19 1.35 2.13 -8.14
C GLN A 19 0.67 3.33 -8.80
N LEU A 20 0.78 4.52 -8.20
CA LEU A 20 0.25 5.77 -8.77
C LEU A 20 1.00 6.18 -10.04
N TYR A 21 2.33 6.03 -10.05
CA TYR A 21 3.13 6.28 -11.25
C TYR A 21 2.75 5.33 -12.39
N LEU A 22 2.65 4.02 -12.11
CA LEU A 22 2.24 3.00 -13.07
C LEU A 22 0.82 3.25 -13.61
N ALA A 23 -0.10 3.74 -12.76
CA ALA A 23 -1.43 4.16 -13.21
C ALA A 23 -1.34 5.30 -14.23
N GLY A 24 -0.51 6.31 -13.94
CA GLY A 24 -0.28 7.44 -14.84
C GLY A 24 0.36 7.00 -16.16
N VAL A 25 1.40 6.17 -16.11
CA VAL A 25 2.03 5.61 -17.31
C VAL A 25 1.01 4.83 -18.14
N GLY A 26 0.24 3.93 -17.53
CA GLY A 26 -0.80 3.18 -18.24
C GLY A 26 -1.88 4.07 -18.85
N ALA A 27 -2.28 5.14 -18.17
CA ALA A 27 -3.34 6.04 -18.64
C ALA A 27 -2.88 7.03 -19.73
N PHE A 28 -1.61 7.47 -19.69
CA PHE A 28 -1.10 8.55 -20.53
C PHE A 28 -0.06 8.11 -21.57
N ASN A 29 0.42 6.86 -21.53
CA ASN A 29 1.35 6.37 -22.54
C ASN A 29 0.59 6.07 -23.85
N VAL A 30 0.70 7.01 -24.81
CA VAL A 30 -0.01 6.98 -26.11
C VAL A 30 0.52 5.88 -27.05
N GLY A 31 1.66 5.25 -26.74
CA GLY A 31 2.33 4.23 -27.58
C GLY A 31 1.63 2.86 -27.69
N GLY A 32 0.59 2.59 -26.90
CA GLY A 32 -0.06 1.27 -26.85
C GLY A 32 -0.94 0.87 -28.05
N ARG A 33 -0.96 1.64 -29.15
CA ARG A 33 -1.78 1.33 -30.33
C ARG A 33 -1.08 0.52 -31.42
N GLY A 34 0.21 0.21 -31.30
CA GLY A 34 0.81 -0.79 -32.17
C GLY A 34 2.33 -0.77 -32.22
N ASP A 35 2.99 -1.43 -31.27
CA ASP A 35 4.36 -1.97 -31.37
C ASP A 35 4.92 -2.39 -30.00
N GLY A 36 4.38 -3.48 -29.43
CA GLY A 36 5.14 -4.39 -28.57
C GLY A 36 5.60 -3.90 -27.19
N LEU A 37 5.42 -2.63 -26.80
CA LEU A 37 5.55 -2.22 -25.40
C LEU A 37 4.28 -2.65 -24.67
N GLU A 38 4.42 -3.74 -23.92
CA GLU A 38 3.41 -4.36 -23.07
C GLU A 38 2.53 -3.32 -22.37
N ASP A 39 1.22 -3.51 -22.52
CA ASP A 39 0.12 -2.70 -21.99
C ASP A 39 0.48 -2.09 -20.62
N GLY A 40 0.82 -0.79 -20.58
CA GLY A 40 1.30 -0.12 -19.35
C GLY A 40 0.29 -0.21 -18.20
N PHE A 41 -0.98 -0.44 -18.53
CA PHE A 41 -2.03 -0.73 -17.57
C PHE A 41 -1.96 -2.14 -16.97
N ALA A 42 -1.44 -3.14 -17.70
CA ALA A 42 -1.26 -4.50 -17.22
C ALA A 42 -0.26 -4.58 -16.05
N VAL A 43 0.82 -3.79 -16.09
CA VAL A 43 1.79 -3.72 -14.98
C VAL A 43 1.15 -3.11 -13.73
N HIS A 44 0.41 -2.00 -13.88
CA HIS A 44 -0.39 -1.41 -12.79
C HIS A 44 -1.39 -2.41 -12.21
N ALA A 45 -2.10 -3.13 -13.07
CA ALA A 45 -3.10 -4.12 -12.67
C ALA A 45 -2.44 -5.30 -11.91
N MET A 46 -1.32 -5.82 -12.41
CA MET A 46 -0.58 -6.91 -11.75
C MET A 46 -0.09 -6.47 -10.37
N ASN A 47 0.48 -5.27 -10.24
CA ASN A 47 1.02 -4.78 -8.98
C ASN A 47 -0.09 -4.61 -7.93
N GLY A 48 -1.22 -4.00 -8.31
CA GLY A 48 -2.39 -3.84 -7.43
C GLY A 48 -3.09 -5.15 -7.06
N ARG A 49 -2.98 -6.20 -7.90
CA ARG A 49 -3.64 -7.50 -7.69
C ARG A 49 -2.81 -8.49 -6.90
N VAL A 50 -1.48 -8.44 -7.02
CA VAL A 50 -0.59 -9.48 -6.51
C VAL A 50 0.39 -8.91 -5.49
N VAL A 51 1.16 -7.89 -5.89
CA VAL A 51 2.27 -7.36 -5.09
C VAL A 51 1.76 -6.60 -3.87
N MET A 52 0.83 -5.66 -4.06
CA MET A 52 0.29 -4.85 -2.97
C MET A 52 -0.39 -5.70 -1.88
N PRO A 53 -1.26 -6.69 -2.18
CA PRO A 53 -1.83 -7.57 -1.15
C PRO A 53 -0.78 -8.38 -0.41
N ALA A 54 0.20 -8.95 -1.11
CA ALA A 54 1.28 -9.73 -0.49
C ALA A 54 2.11 -8.85 0.46
N LEU A 55 2.43 -7.63 0.04
CA LEU A 55 3.19 -6.68 0.84
C LEU A 55 2.39 -6.15 2.05
N ALA A 56 1.08 -5.94 1.91
CA ALA A 56 0.19 -5.58 3.00
C ALA A 56 0.06 -6.70 4.05
N LEU A 57 -0.03 -7.97 3.62
CA LEU A 57 0.00 -9.13 4.52
C LEU A 57 1.33 -9.21 5.29
N ALA A 58 2.45 -9.05 4.58
CA ALA A 58 3.76 -8.97 5.22
C ALA A 58 3.82 -7.81 6.23
N LEU A 59 3.29 -6.63 5.88
CA LEU A 59 3.26 -5.46 6.76
C LEU A 59 2.51 -5.74 8.07
N ILE A 60 1.36 -6.41 8.01
CA ILE A 60 0.57 -6.82 9.18
C ILE A 60 1.38 -7.79 10.04
N LEU A 61 1.94 -8.84 9.43
CA LEU A 61 2.74 -9.85 10.11
C LEU A 61 3.94 -9.23 10.84
N PHE A 62 4.73 -8.42 10.13
CA PHE A 62 5.91 -7.77 10.71
C PHE A 62 5.54 -6.70 11.75
N ALA A 63 4.40 -6.01 11.61
CA ALA A 63 3.90 -5.09 12.64
C ALA A 63 3.57 -5.84 13.94
N ALA A 64 2.92 -7.01 13.84
CA ALA A 64 2.60 -7.87 14.97
C ALA A 64 3.88 -8.42 15.63
N LEU A 65 4.79 -9.00 14.83
CA LEU A 65 6.07 -9.54 15.31
C LEU A 65 6.99 -8.48 15.92
N ALA A 66 6.94 -7.23 15.42
CA ALA A 66 7.67 -6.10 15.99
C ALA A 66 7.00 -5.52 17.26
N ARG A 67 5.79 -5.98 17.60
CA ARG A 67 4.95 -5.43 18.68
C ARG A 67 4.73 -3.93 18.53
N ALA A 68 4.35 -3.49 17.31
CA ALA A 68 4.23 -2.08 16.94
C ALA A 68 3.05 -1.33 17.57
N GLY A 69 2.23 -2.02 18.37
CA GLY A 69 1.03 -1.49 19.03
C GLY A 69 -0.23 -1.68 18.19
N ARG A 70 -1.38 -1.83 18.88
CA ARG A 70 -2.67 -2.15 18.26
C ARG A 70 -3.07 -1.14 17.18
N GLY A 71 -2.87 0.14 17.43
CA GLY A 71 -3.19 1.20 16.46
C GLY A 71 -2.33 1.16 15.18
N THR A 72 -1.11 0.63 15.22
CA THR A 72 -0.27 0.47 14.02
C THR A 72 -0.65 -0.79 13.25
N ILE A 73 -0.96 -1.88 13.97
CA ILE A 73 -1.44 -3.13 13.36
C ILE A 73 -2.77 -2.88 12.65
N TRP A 74 -3.71 -2.15 13.26
CA TRP A 74 -4.97 -1.79 12.61
C TRP A 74 -4.80 -0.95 11.36
N LEU A 75 -3.86 0.01 11.33
CA LEU A 75 -3.57 0.75 10.09
C LEU A 75 -3.04 -0.17 8.98
N ALA A 76 -2.20 -1.16 9.31
CA ALA A 76 -1.74 -2.14 8.33
C ALA A 76 -2.89 -3.03 7.81
N ILE A 77 -3.84 -3.39 8.67
CA ILE A 77 -5.06 -4.11 8.26
C ILE A 77 -5.92 -3.24 7.34
N VAL A 78 -6.11 -1.95 7.69
CA VAL A 78 -6.85 -1.00 6.86
C VAL A 78 -6.24 -0.87 5.47
N ILE A 79 -4.92 -0.87 5.35
CA ILE A 79 -4.24 -0.89 4.03
C ILE A 79 -4.69 -2.10 3.21
N LEU A 80 -4.63 -3.32 3.78
CA LEU A 80 -5.06 -4.53 3.08
C LEU A 80 -6.54 -4.46 2.67
N LEU A 81 -7.41 -3.99 3.57
CA LEU A 81 -8.83 -3.83 3.29
C LEU A 81 -9.09 -2.81 2.19
N PHE A 82 -8.33 -1.70 2.15
CA PHE A 82 -8.43 -0.71 1.08
C PHE A 82 -8.02 -1.30 -0.26
N VAL A 83 -6.93 -2.06 -0.32
CA VAL A 83 -6.49 -2.72 -1.56
C VAL A 83 -7.55 -3.70 -2.06
N ALA A 84 -8.12 -4.51 -1.18
CA ALA A 84 -9.20 -5.45 -1.51
C ALA A 84 -10.49 -4.72 -1.95
N PHE A 85 -10.86 -3.66 -1.22
CA PHE A 85 -12.04 -2.84 -1.52
C PHE A 85 -11.93 -2.20 -2.91
N VAL A 86 -10.77 -1.64 -3.24
CA VAL A 86 -10.53 -1.01 -4.55
C VAL A 86 -10.68 -2.02 -5.68
N GLN A 87 -10.21 -3.27 -5.52
CA GLN A 87 -10.44 -4.31 -6.54
C GLN A 87 -11.93 -4.62 -6.71
N ALA A 88 -12.67 -4.78 -5.60
CA ALA A 88 -14.10 -5.06 -5.67
C ALA A 88 -14.89 -3.88 -6.29
N PHE A 89 -14.55 -2.65 -5.89
CA PHE A 89 -15.25 -1.44 -6.31
C PHE A 89 -14.95 -1.04 -7.74
N ALA A 90 -13.70 -1.18 -8.20
CA ALA A 90 -13.29 -0.81 -9.55
C ALA A 90 -13.63 -1.87 -10.61
N ILE A 91 -13.80 -3.15 -10.23
CA ILE A 91 -13.99 -4.25 -11.18
C ILE A 91 -15.39 -4.87 -11.06
N LEU A 92 -15.82 -5.28 -9.85
CA LEU A 92 -17.05 -6.05 -9.68
C LEU A 92 -18.31 -5.19 -9.80
N ILE A 93 -18.31 -3.98 -9.23
CA ILE A 93 -19.50 -3.11 -9.25
C ILE A 93 -19.85 -2.64 -10.66
N PRO A 94 -18.91 -2.11 -11.47
CA PRO A 94 -19.21 -1.73 -12.86
C PRO A 94 -19.72 -2.91 -13.69
N LEU A 95 -19.08 -4.07 -13.57
CA LEU A 95 -19.36 -5.25 -14.38
C LEU A 95 -20.68 -5.95 -14.02
N MET A 96 -20.99 -6.08 -12.71
CA MET A 96 -22.12 -6.89 -12.26
C MET A 96 -23.38 -6.09 -11.89
N LEU A 97 -23.25 -4.83 -11.47
CA LEU A 97 -24.38 -4.09 -10.89
C LEU A 97 -24.91 -2.96 -11.78
N THR A 98 -24.20 -2.60 -12.84
CA THR A 98 -24.56 -1.43 -13.66
C THR A 98 -24.85 -1.74 -15.13
N GLY A 99 -24.70 -2.99 -15.57
CA GLY A 99 -24.88 -3.40 -16.96
C GLY A 99 -23.90 -2.76 -17.94
N SER A 100 -22.74 -2.29 -17.45
CA SER A 100 -21.71 -1.68 -18.29
C SER A 100 -21.10 -2.73 -19.22
N THR A 101 -20.94 -2.39 -20.50
CA THR A 101 -20.19 -3.19 -21.47
C THR A 101 -18.84 -2.54 -21.76
N ILE A 102 -17.97 -3.24 -22.50
CA ILE A 102 -16.68 -2.70 -22.97
C ILE A 102 -16.89 -1.41 -23.79
N ASP A 103 -18.02 -1.30 -24.50
CA ASP A 103 -18.33 -0.16 -25.38
C ASP A 103 -19.10 0.96 -24.67
N ARG A 104 -19.64 0.71 -23.47
CA ARG A 104 -20.48 1.70 -22.77
C ARG A 104 -20.38 1.55 -21.25
N MET A 105 -19.68 2.49 -20.62
CA MET A 105 -19.66 2.63 -19.16
C MET A 105 -20.92 3.35 -18.67
N SER A 106 -21.58 2.78 -17.67
CA SER A 106 -22.65 3.48 -16.95
C SER A 106 -22.12 4.68 -16.16
N VAL A 107 -23.00 5.62 -15.80
CA VAL A 107 -22.64 6.74 -14.91
C VAL A 107 -22.06 6.23 -13.58
N GLY A 108 -22.62 5.14 -13.03
CA GLY A 108 -22.10 4.51 -11.82
C GLY A 108 -20.69 3.95 -11.98
N ALA A 109 -20.37 3.36 -13.13
CA ALA A 109 -19.03 2.87 -13.45
C ALA A 109 -18.00 4.01 -13.59
N VAL A 110 -18.40 5.14 -14.20
CA VAL A 110 -17.54 6.33 -14.31
C VAL A 110 -17.25 6.93 -12.94
N TRP A 111 -18.26 7.07 -12.07
CA TRP A 111 -18.04 7.55 -10.70
C TRP A 111 -17.17 6.60 -9.88
N ALA A 112 -17.36 5.29 -10.06
CA ALA A 112 -16.53 4.30 -9.37
C ALA A 112 -15.06 4.37 -9.81
N ALA A 113 -14.82 4.52 -11.12
CA ALA A 113 -13.49 4.74 -11.67
C ALA A 113 -12.87 6.07 -11.21
N ALA A 114 -13.66 7.16 -11.15
CA ALA A 114 -13.21 8.47 -10.69
C ALA A 114 -12.86 8.50 -9.20
N GLY A 115 -13.45 7.62 -8.38
CA GLY A 115 -13.09 7.46 -6.97
C GLY A 115 -11.73 6.76 -6.75
N HIS A 116 -11.25 6.00 -7.73
CA HIS A 116 -10.03 5.20 -7.61
C HIS A 116 -8.77 6.05 -7.26
N PRO A 117 -8.47 7.18 -7.92
CA PRO A 117 -7.33 8.01 -7.54
C PRO A 117 -7.40 8.52 -6.09
N ILE A 118 -8.59 8.83 -5.58
CA ILE A 118 -8.79 9.29 -4.20
C ILE A 118 -8.37 8.19 -3.22
N THR A 119 -8.75 6.94 -3.50
CA THR A 119 -8.32 5.79 -2.68
C THR A 119 -6.81 5.57 -2.72
N GLY A 120 -6.18 5.79 -3.88
CA GLY A 120 -4.72 5.76 -4.03
C GLY A 120 -4.02 6.80 -3.14
N LEU A 121 -4.49 8.05 -3.13
CA LEU A 121 -3.95 9.11 -2.27
C LEU A 121 -4.10 8.79 -0.77
N ALA A 122 -5.25 8.24 -0.38
CA ALA A 122 -5.48 7.80 0.99
C ALA A 122 -4.50 6.67 1.40
N LEU A 123 -4.26 5.70 0.51
CA LEU A 123 -3.28 4.64 0.75
C LEU A 123 -1.85 5.16 0.90
N ILE A 124 -1.46 6.18 0.11
CA ILE A 124 -0.15 6.83 0.26
C ILE A 124 -0.04 7.45 1.66
N ALA A 125 -1.03 8.25 2.06
CA ALA A 125 -1.02 8.91 3.36
C ALA A 125 -0.93 7.91 4.53
N ILE A 126 -1.76 6.85 4.50
CA ILE A 126 -1.75 5.82 5.54
C ILE A 126 -0.40 5.07 5.58
N SER A 127 0.16 4.73 4.42
CA SER A 127 1.45 4.02 4.33
C SER A 127 2.61 4.86 4.87
N ILE A 128 2.62 6.17 4.59
CA ILE A 128 3.59 7.11 5.17
C ILE A 128 3.43 7.17 6.70
N VAL A 129 2.20 7.22 7.23
CA VAL A 129 1.96 7.20 8.68
C VAL A 129 2.51 5.91 9.31
N VAL A 130 2.30 4.75 8.69
CA VAL A 130 2.85 3.47 9.18
C VAL A 130 4.39 3.47 9.14
N LEU A 131 4.98 3.96 8.06
CA LEU A 131 6.44 4.11 7.92
C LEU A 131 7.02 5.00 9.03
N VAL A 132 6.44 6.17 9.28
CA VAL A 132 6.87 7.09 10.34
C VAL A 132 6.75 6.42 11.72
N ARG A 133 5.69 5.65 11.97
CA ARG A 133 5.53 4.90 13.22
C ARG A 133 6.58 3.79 13.36
N ALA A 134 6.88 3.06 12.29
CA ALA A 134 7.92 2.03 12.26
C ALA A 134 9.31 2.63 12.56
N TYR A 135 9.62 3.78 11.95
CA TYR A 135 10.87 4.50 12.20
C TYR A 135 11.00 4.94 13.66
N ARG A 136 9.95 5.54 14.23
CA ARG A 136 9.91 5.91 15.65
C ARG A 136 10.09 4.70 16.57
N LEU A 137 9.52 3.54 16.22
CA LEU A 137 9.66 2.30 16.99
C LEU A 137 11.11 1.80 17.01
N VAL A 138 11.82 1.87 15.87
CA VAL A 138 13.24 1.52 15.79
C VAL A 138 14.09 2.47 16.64
N ARG A 139 13.90 3.79 16.50
CA ARG A 139 14.67 4.79 17.27
C ARG A 139 14.50 4.62 18.79
N ARG A 140 13.27 4.40 19.26
CA ARG A 140 13.00 4.13 20.69
C ARG A 140 13.68 2.85 21.18
N GLY A 141 13.83 1.85 20.30
CA GLY A 141 14.58 0.64 20.60
C GLY A 141 16.07 0.90 20.83
N GLY A 142 16.71 1.65 19.92
CA GLY A 142 18.13 1.99 20.03
C GLY A 142 18.45 2.81 21.28
N LEU A 143 17.58 3.77 21.66
CA LEU A 143 17.77 4.55 22.88
C LEU A 143 17.77 3.69 24.16
N ARG A 144 16.94 2.64 24.23
CA ARG A 144 16.92 1.71 25.37
C ARG A 144 18.16 0.83 25.42
N GLU A 145 18.75 0.52 24.28
CA GLU A 145 19.96 -0.31 24.18
C GLU A 145 21.20 0.48 24.63
N VAL A 146 21.33 1.75 24.22
CA VAL A 146 22.42 2.66 24.63
C VAL A 146 22.36 2.99 26.13
N ALA A 147 21.18 3.02 26.75
CA ALA A 147 21.04 3.33 28.18
C ALA A 147 21.39 2.15 29.12
N ARG A 148 21.41 0.91 28.63
CA ARG A 148 21.71 -0.30 29.44
C ARG A 148 23.16 -0.36 29.96
N PRO A 149 24.20 -0.11 29.14
CA PRO A 149 25.60 -0.12 29.60
C PRO A 149 25.87 0.89 30.71
N THR A 150 25.27 2.08 30.62
CA THR A 150 25.53 3.18 31.56
C THR A 150 24.91 2.97 32.93
N GLN A 151 23.83 2.17 33.05
CA GLN A 151 23.26 1.80 34.34
C GLN A 151 24.01 0.64 35.01
N ALA A 152 24.51 -0.33 34.23
CA ALA A 152 25.31 -1.44 34.77
C ALA A 152 26.63 -0.95 35.40
N ALA A 153 27.26 0.07 34.80
CA ALA A 153 28.50 0.68 35.32
C ALA A 153 28.32 1.65 36.50
N ARG A 154 27.08 2.01 36.86
CA ARG A 154 26.77 2.88 38.02
C ARG A 154 26.27 2.12 39.24
N ALA A 155 26.05 0.81 39.09
CA ALA A 155 25.57 -0.08 40.15
C ALA A 155 26.69 -0.96 40.74
N SER A 156 27.93 -0.79 40.28
CA SER A 156 29.17 -1.41 40.78
C SER A 156 30.04 -0.35 41.45
#